data_AF-A0A8J2XE76-F1
#
_entry.id   AF-A0A8J2XE76-F1
#
_cell.length_a   1.000
_cell.length_b   1.000
_cell.length_c   1.000
_cell.angle_alpha   90.00
_cell.angle_beta   90.00
_cell.angle_gamma   90.00
#
_symmetry.space_group_name_H-M   'P 1'
#
loop_
_entity.id
_entity.type
_entity.pdbx_description
1 polymer ?
#
loop_
_entity_poly.entity_id
_entity_poly.type
_entity_poly.pdbx_seq_one_letter_code
_entity_poly.pdbx_strand_id
1 'polypeptide(L)'
;MYTIDVTLKYSPIPISVQRKDADSAEALFQSILSAMRSPSPQLLELTCDKQPDKKVALFSDQISAVIVSEKTGASARGNVPGFFAIASGENA
;
A
#
# COMPACT_ATOMS: atom_id res chain seq x y z
N MET A 1 1.48 1.71 10.89
CA MET A 1 1.29 0.50 10.05
C MET A 1 1.37 0.95 8.62
N TYR A 2 2.26 0.35 7.83
CA TYR A 2 2.50 0.72 6.46
C TYR A 2 1.88 -0.31 5.52
N THR A 3 1.26 0.17 4.46
CA THR A 3 0.75 -0.67 3.37
C THR A 3 1.55 -0.36 2.13
N ILE A 4 2.07 -1.40 1.50
CA ILE A 4 2.74 -1.35 0.21
C ILE A 4 1.78 -1.96 -0.80
N ASP A 5 1.29 -1.14 -1.72
CA ASP A 5 0.42 -1.55 -2.82
C ASP A 5 1.24 -1.69 -4.10
N VAL A 6 1.24 -2.88 -4.67
CA VAL A 6 1.93 -3.21 -5.93
C VAL A 6 0.89 -3.38 -7.02
N THR A 7 0.93 -2.51 -8.02
CA THR A 7 0.04 -2.57 -9.19
C THR A 7 0.73 -3.30 -10.32
N LEU A 8 0.07 -4.33 -10.86
CA LEU A 8 0.57 -5.10 -12.00
C LEU A 8 -0.06 -4.64 -13.31
N LYS A 9 0.66 -4.76 -14.43
CA LYS A 9 0.22 -4.34 -15.77
C LYS A 9 -1.13 -4.92 -16.21
N TYR A 10 -1.43 -6.16 -15.82
CA TYR A 10 -2.61 -6.90 -16.25
C TYR A 10 -3.52 -7.30 -15.09
N SER A 11 -3.31 -6.76 -13.89
CA SER A 11 -4.17 -7.04 -12.74
C SER A 11 -5.10 -5.86 -12.49
N PRO A 12 -6.43 -6.08 -12.41
CA PRO A 12 -7.38 -5.01 -12.09
C PRO A 12 -7.31 -4.58 -10.62
N ILE A 13 -6.64 -5.36 -9.76
CA ILE A 13 -6.56 -5.12 -8.32
C ILE A 13 -5.08 -5.11 -7.89
N PRO A 14 -4.64 -4.08 -7.14
CA PRO A 14 -3.29 -4.04 -6.60
C PRO A 14 -3.09 -5.09 -5.49
N ILE A 15 -1.86 -5.57 -5.38
CA ILE A 15 -1.46 -6.49 -4.32
C ILE A 15 -0.99 -5.68 -3.13
N SER A 16 -1.75 -5.73 -2.04
CA SER A 16 -1.38 -5.07 -0.78
C SER A 16 -0.59 -6.00 0.13
N VAL A 17 0.57 -5.52 0.57
CA VAL A 17 1.45 -6.11 1.59
C VAL A 17 1.56 -5.14 2.75
N GLN A 18 1.58 -5.66 3.97
CA GLN A 18 1.50 -4.83 5.17
C GLN A 18 2.72 -5.08 6.06
N ARG A 19 3.33 -3.98 6.51
CA ARG A 19 4.50 -3.95 7.40
C ARG A 19 4.16 -3.20 8.68
N LYS A 20 4.72 -3.68 9.79
CA LYS A 20 4.56 -3.01 11.10
C LYS A 20 5.42 -1.74 11.17
N ASP A 21 6.68 -1.86 10.79
CA ASP A 21 7.72 -0.84 10.96
C ASP A 21 7.92 0.02 9.69
N ALA A 22 8.33 1.27 9.87
CA ALA A 22 8.62 2.19 8.77
C ALA A 22 9.87 1.77 7.99
N ASP A 23 10.94 1.41 8.70
CA ASP A 23 12.20 0.98 8.09
C ASP A 23 12.02 -0.28 7.24
N SER A 24 11.21 -1.23 7.70
CA SER A 24 10.93 -2.46 6.94
C SER A 24 10.06 -2.21 5.71
N ALA A 25 9.17 -1.22 5.75
CA ALA A 25 8.38 -0.78 4.60
C ALA A 25 9.25 -0.09 3.54
N GLU A 26 10.13 0.82 3.96
CA GLU A 26 11.06 1.54 3.07
C GLU A 26 12.08 0.57 2.46
N ALA A 27 12.65 -0.34 3.25
CA ALA A 27 13.57 -1.36 2.75
C ALA A 27 12.91 -2.24 1.68
N LEU A 28 11.65 -2.63 1.90
CA LEU A 28 10.90 -3.40 0.90
C LEU A 28 10.65 -2.59 -0.37
N PHE A 29 10.28 -1.32 -0.24
CA PHE A 29 10.07 -0.42 -1.36
C PHE A 29 11.33 -0.26 -2.22
N GLN A 30 12.48 -0.01 -1.58
CA GLN A 30 13.75 0.11 -2.28
C GLN A 30 14.16 -1.21 -2.97
N SER A 31 13.91 -2.36 -2.32
CA SER A 31 14.15 -3.68 -2.92
C SER A 31 13.31 -3.89 -4.19
N ILE A 32 12.02 -3.55 -4.15
CA ILE A 32 11.14 -3.66 -5.33
C ILE A 32 11.60 -2.69 -6.43
N LEU A 33 11.94 -1.43 -6.09
CA LEU A 33 12.47 -0.48 -7.08
C LEU A 33 13.76 -0.96 -7.73
N SER A 34 14.68 -1.54 -6.96
CA SER A 34 15.92 -2.11 -7.49
C SER A 34 15.62 -3.24 -8.48
N ALA A 35 14.68 -4.12 -8.14
CA ALA A 35 14.27 -5.22 -9.02
C ALA A 35 13.54 -4.75 -10.28
N MET A 36 12.76 -3.67 -10.20
CA MET A 36 12.13 -3.04 -11.36
C MET A 36 13.15 -2.37 -12.30
N ARG A 37 14.25 -1.85 -11.76
CA ARG A 37 15.34 -1.23 -12.52
C ARG A 37 16.33 -2.25 -13.10
N SER A 38 16.25 -3.52 -12.66
CA SER A 38 17.09 -4.59 -13.18
C SER A 38 16.82 -4.81 -14.67
N PRO A 39 17.88 -5.04 -15.49
CA PRO A 39 17.71 -5.37 -16.91
C PRO A 39 17.08 -6.75 -17.13
N SER A 40 17.12 -7.63 -16.12
CA SER A 40 16.48 -8.95 -16.17
C SER A 40 15.30 -9.02 -15.20
N PRO A 41 14.17 -9.65 -15.60
CA PRO A 41 13.05 -9.92 -14.70
C PRO A 41 13.50 -10.75 -13.50
N GLN A 42 13.13 -10.31 -12.31
CA GLN A 42 13.42 -10.99 -11.04
C GLN A 42 12.11 -11.48 -10.41
N LEU A 43 12.15 -12.66 -9.81
CA LEU A 43 11.04 -13.15 -9.00
C LEU A 43 11.15 -12.54 -7.59
N LEU A 44 10.13 -11.80 -7.18
CA LEU A 44 10.04 -11.17 -5.87
C LEU A 44 9.04 -11.91 -5.00
N GLU A 45 9.51 -12.41 -3.85
CA GLU A 45 8.66 -13.00 -2.82
C GLU A 45 8.39 -11.99 -1.71
N LEU A 46 7.15 -11.56 -1.58
CA LEU A 46 6.66 -10.65 -0.57
C LEU A 46 5.89 -11.44 0.50
N THR A 47 6.32 -11.33 1.74
CA THR A 47 5.60 -11.86 2.91
C THR A 47 4.74 -10.76 3.54
N CYS A 48 3.71 -11.10 4.32
CA CYS A 48 2.88 -10.11 5.02
C CYS A 48 2.98 -10.31 6.53
N ASP A 49 3.31 -9.26 7.31
CA ASP A 49 3.52 -9.41 8.76
C ASP A 49 2.21 -9.66 9.52
N LYS A 50 1.09 -9.19 8.96
CA LYS A 50 -0.25 -9.35 9.54
C LYS A 50 -0.84 -10.73 9.28
N GLN A 51 -0.44 -11.37 8.18
CA GLN A 51 -0.95 -12.67 7.76
C GLN A 51 0.23 -13.53 7.30
N PRO A 52 0.85 -14.31 8.21
CA PRO A 52 2.04 -15.10 7.88
C PRO A 52 1.78 -16.14 6.80
N ASP A 53 0.53 -16.60 6.66
CA ASP A 53 0.11 -17.54 5.63
C ASP A 53 -0.02 -16.89 4.24
N LYS A 54 -0.05 -15.55 4.16
CA LYS A 54 -0.12 -14.81 2.91
C LYS A 54 1.29 -14.54 2.38
N LYS A 55 1.76 -15.43 1.51
CA LYS A 55 2.95 -15.23 0.67
C LYS A 55 2.51 -14.80 -0.72
N VAL A 56 3.17 -13.80 -1.28
CA VAL A 56 2.88 -13.32 -2.63
C VAL A 56 4.16 -13.33 -3.44
N ALA A 57 4.14 -13.98 -4.60
CA ALA A 57 5.24 -13.97 -5.55
C ALA A 57 4.83 -13.21 -6.81
N LEU A 58 5.71 -12.36 -7.32
CA LEU A 58 5.47 -11.57 -8.52
C LEU A 58 6.77 -11.31 -9.28
N PHE A 59 6.68 -11.19 -10.60
CA PHE A 59 7.83 -10.80 -11.43
C PHE A 59 7.96 -9.28 -11.51
N SER A 60 9.20 -8.80 -11.43
CA SER A 60 9.50 -7.36 -11.43
C SER A 60 9.13 -6.64 -12.73
N ASP A 61 9.16 -7.34 -13.87
CA ASP A 61 8.77 -6.79 -15.17
C ASP A 61 7.26 -6.59 -15.34
N GLN A 62 6.46 -7.23 -14.49
CA GLN A 62 4.99 -7.11 -14.48
C GLN A 62 4.51 -5.95 -13.59
N ILE A 63 5.40 -5.31 -12.83
CA ILE A 63 5.05 -4.20 -11.94
C ILE A 63 4.93 -2.90 -12.74
N SER A 64 3.79 -2.24 -12.59
CA SER A 64 3.54 -0.90 -13.16
C SER A 64 3.83 0.21 -12.16
N ALA A 65 3.48 0.00 -10.90
CA ALA A 65 3.64 1.00 -9.85
C ALA A 65 3.75 0.33 -8.47
N VAL A 66 4.44 1.03 -7.56
CA VAL A 66 4.55 0.66 -6.15
C VAL A 66 4.21 1.90 -5.33
N ILE A 67 3.30 1.76 -4.38
CA ILE A 67 2.82 2.85 -3.53
C ILE A 67 3.02 2.44 -2.08
N VAL A 68 3.71 3.27 -1.30
CA VAL A 68 3.80 3.10 0.16
C VAL A 68 2.88 4.13 0.79
N SER A 69 1.95 3.66 1.61
CA SER A 69 1.06 4.52 2.39
C SER A 69 1.19 4.17 3.86
N GLU A 70 1.32 5.19 4.70
CA GLU A 70 1.07 5.02 6.12
C GLU A 70 -0.44 4.94 6.31
N LYS A 71 -0.92 3.87 6.96
CA LYS A 71 -2.27 3.86 7.50
C LYS A 71 -2.29 4.77 8.73
N THR A 72 -2.20 6.07 8.50
CA THR A 72 -2.65 7.08 9.44
C THR A 72 -4.16 6.90 9.49
N GLY A 73 -4.70 6.52 10.65
CA GLY A 73 -6.14 6.32 10.80
C GLY A 73 -6.89 7.59 10.44
N ALA A 74 -7.38 7.70 9.21
CA ALA A 74 -8.33 8.73 8.77
C ALA A 74 -9.74 8.47 9.35
N SER A 75 -9.80 8.08 10.62
CA SER A 75 -10.99 8.24 11.47
C SER A 75 -10.97 9.59 12.21
N ALA A 76 -10.04 10.49 11.89
CA ALA A 76 -10.03 11.84 12.46
C ALA A 76 -10.05 12.88 11.33
N ARG A 77 -11.18 13.58 11.19
CA ARG A 77 -11.46 14.76 10.33
C ARG A 77 -11.58 14.50 8.82
N GLY A 78 -12.80 14.34 8.34
CA GLY A 78 -13.10 14.63 6.93
C GLY A 78 -14.47 14.15 6.48
N ASN A 79 -14.85 12.93 6.85
CA ASN A 79 -16.14 12.35 6.48
C ASN A 79 -17.11 12.43 7.66
N VAL A 80 -17.54 13.65 8.01
CA VAL A 80 -18.77 13.75 8.79
C VAL A 80 -19.92 13.44 7.83
N PRO A 81 -20.72 12.39 8.03
CA PRO A 81 -21.86 12.10 7.16
C PRO A 81 -22.74 13.36 7.07
N GLY A 82 -23.17 13.74 5.86
CA GLY A 82 -23.78 15.05 5.58
C GLY A 82 -24.96 15.44 6.48
N PHE A 83 -25.60 14.48 7.15
CA PHE A 83 -26.61 14.72 8.18
C PHE A 83 -26.09 15.49 9.41
N PHE A 84 -24.84 15.26 9.84
CA PHE A 84 -24.23 15.96 10.98
C PHE A 84 -23.67 17.35 10.61
N ALA A 85 -23.44 17.63 9.33
CA ALA A 85 -22.93 18.93 8.88
C ALA A 85 -23.99 20.05 9.02
N ILE A 86 -25.28 19.69 8.92
CA ILE A 86 -26.39 20.65 8.97
C ILE A 86 -26.63 21.17 10.40
N ALA A 87 -26.31 20.39 11.43
CA ALA A 87 -26.50 20.78 12.83
C ALA A 87 -25.52 21.86 13.33
N SER A 88 -24.47 22.19 12.56
CA SER A 88 -23.44 23.17 12.95
C SER A 88 -23.60 24.54 12.27
N GLY A 89 -24.67 24.73 11.48
CA GLY A 89 -24.87 25.89 10.62
C GLY A 89 -25.85 26.97 11.09
N GLU A 90 -26.30 26.96 12.35
CA GLU A 90 -27.24 27.96 12.87
C GLU A 90 -26.66 28.70 14.09
N ASN A 91 -25.85 29.73 13.80
CA ASN A 91 -25.64 30.92 14.63
C ASN A 91 -24.81 31.92 13.81
N ALA A 92 -25.50 32.73 13.00
CA ALA A 92 -25.02 34.00 12.46
C ALA A 92 -26.21 34.96 12.40
#